data_AF-A0A952BJT2-F1
#
_entry.id   AF-A0A952BJT2-F1
#
_cell.length_a   1.000
_cell.length_b   1.000
_cell.length_c   1.000
_cell.angle_alpha   90.00
_cell.angle_beta   90.00
_cell.angle_gamma   90.00
#
_symmetry.space_group_name_H-M   'P 1'
#
loop_
_entity.id
_entity.type
_entity.pdbx_description
1 polymer ?
#
loop_
_entity_poly.entity_id
_entity_poly.type
_entity_poly.pdbx_seq_one_letter_code
_entity_poly.pdbx_strand_id
1 'polypeptide(L)'
;MQPRIQQTAKTLWLTYLIISAAEAVLLRIGGLSWFASLTHTCTTMATGGFSIFNDSFNSQTPYIQYVVIFFMLMAGINFTLHGKLILGRENQYKGNRELLFFLSVIGLFTLLLFINTSVNNYGWGEYSLRHSLFIATSITTTTGYGTVDYETWSPFAHMLVFALFFVGGMAGSTGGGIKVIRIMVVLKYAIAEVRKLIHPHAIIPVKVGDSTIPDDVIRNTLGFLVFYLGLFLIVSLVLSFFNMDMVTAMGASASAMGNIGPAFGAVGPYDNYAHLADGAKWLLSFAMLLGRLEIFTVMVLFSRTFWK
;
A
#
# COMPACT_ATOMS: atom_id res chain seq x y z
N MET A 1 -11.11 30.21 6.79
CA MET A 1 -10.76 28.80 6.47
C MET A 1 -11.78 27.76 6.98
N GLN A 2 -12.60 28.07 8.00
CA GLN A 2 -13.51 27.12 8.66
C GLN A 2 -14.71 26.53 7.84
N PRO A 3 -15.40 27.25 6.93
CA PRO A 3 -16.57 26.66 6.24
C PRO A 3 -16.23 25.66 5.13
N ARG A 4 -15.03 25.77 4.53
CA ARG A 4 -14.56 24.82 3.48
C ARG A 4 -14.11 23.47 4.06
N ILE A 5 -13.48 23.47 5.23
CA ILE A 5 -12.98 22.23 5.86
C ILE A 5 -14.15 21.33 6.26
N GLN A 6 -15.20 21.89 6.87
CA GLN A 6 -16.40 21.12 7.26
C GLN A 6 -17.10 20.50 6.04
N GLN A 7 -17.21 21.23 4.93
CA GLN A 7 -17.80 20.72 3.70
C GLN A 7 -16.95 19.57 3.11
N THR A 8 -15.62 19.72 3.06
CA THR A 8 -14.73 18.65 2.58
C THR A 8 -14.80 17.42 3.48
N ALA A 9 -14.79 17.59 4.80
CA ALA A 9 -14.90 16.49 5.76
C ALA A 9 -16.23 15.74 5.61
N LYS A 10 -17.35 16.46 5.43
CA LYS A 10 -18.67 15.86 5.21
C LYS A 10 -18.70 15.02 3.93
N THR A 11 -18.12 15.52 2.84
CA THR A 11 -18.04 14.77 1.57
C THR A 11 -17.19 13.50 1.72
N LEU A 12 -16.04 13.58 2.39
CA LEU A 12 -15.19 12.43 2.64
C LEU A 12 -15.90 11.37 3.49
N TRP A 13 -16.54 11.80 4.57
CA TRP A 13 -17.27 10.90 5.47
C TRP A 13 -18.45 10.22 4.77
N LEU A 14 -19.24 10.96 4.00
CA LEU A 14 -20.35 10.41 3.21
C LEU A 14 -19.84 9.41 2.18
N THR A 15 -18.74 9.73 1.48
CA THR A 15 -18.12 8.84 0.49
C THR A 15 -17.66 7.54 1.14
N TYR A 16 -16.99 7.63 2.29
CA TYR A 16 -16.54 6.47 3.05
C TYR A 16 -17.70 5.58 3.47
N LEU A 17 -18.79 6.16 4.00
CA LEU A 17 -19.97 5.39 4.42
C LEU A 17 -20.69 4.71 3.27
N ILE A 18 -20.86 5.38 2.13
CA ILE A 18 -21.54 4.80 0.96
C ILE A 18 -20.76 3.59 0.44
N ILE A 19 -19.43 3.73 0.28
CA ILE A 19 -18.59 2.64 -0.21
C ILE A 19 -18.56 1.49 0.81
N SER A 20 -18.44 1.79 2.10
CA SER A 20 -18.46 0.78 3.17
C SER A 20 -19.79 0.02 3.22
N ALA A 21 -20.92 0.73 3.14
CA ALA A 21 -22.24 0.10 3.14
C ALA A 21 -22.42 -0.83 1.92
N ALA A 22 -21.92 -0.42 0.75
CA ALA A 22 -21.93 -1.26 -0.45
C ALA A 22 -21.09 -2.54 -0.27
N GLU A 23 -19.90 -2.45 0.32
CA GLU A 23 -19.08 -3.62 0.62
C GLU A 23 -19.78 -4.59 1.57
N ALA A 24 -20.33 -4.09 2.69
CA ALA A 24 -20.99 -4.92 3.68
C ALA A 24 -22.18 -5.70 3.08
N VAL A 25 -22.96 -5.07 2.21
CA VAL A 25 -24.07 -5.71 1.51
C VAL A 25 -23.59 -6.76 0.52
N LEU A 26 -22.55 -6.47 -0.27
CA LEU A 26 -22.01 -7.42 -1.25
C LEU A 26 -21.36 -8.64 -0.56
N LEU A 27 -20.63 -8.43 0.53
CA LEU A 27 -20.09 -9.52 1.34
C LEU A 27 -21.20 -10.40 1.94
N ARG A 28 -22.32 -9.78 2.36
CA ARG A 28 -23.48 -10.51 2.87
C ARG A 28 -24.14 -11.36 1.77
N ILE A 29 -24.28 -10.82 0.56
CA ILE A 29 -24.79 -11.55 -0.61
C ILE A 29 -23.86 -12.73 -0.96
N GLY A 30 -22.55 -12.57 -0.74
CA GLY A 30 -21.55 -13.63 -0.92
C GLY A 30 -21.63 -14.78 0.08
N GLY A 31 -22.52 -14.71 1.07
CA GLY A 31 -22.79 -15.77 2.05
C GLY A 31 -22.17 -15.56 3.44
N LEU A 32 -21.44 -14.46 3.66
CA LEU A 32 -20.89 -14.15 4.99
C LEU A 32 -21.99 -13.77 5.98
N SER A 33 -21.77 -14.04 7.27
CA SER A 33 -22.64 -13.54 8.34
C SER A 33 -22.57 -12.01 8.41
N TRP A 34 -23.64 -11.35 8.90
CA TRP A 34 -23.62 -9.88 9.05
C TRP A 34 -22.45 -9.39 9.90
N PHE A 35 -22.10 -10.13 10.95
CA PHE A 35 -20.93 -9.83 11.77
C PHE A 35 -19.65 -9.86 10.94
N ALA A 36 -19.40 -10.96 10.22
CA ALA A 36 -18.24 -11.12 9.36
C ALA A 36 -18.17 -10.03 8.28
N SER A 37 -19.29 -9.76 7.60
CA SER A 37 -19.37 -8.73 6.56
C SER A 37 -19.01 -7.35 7.10
N LEU A 38 -19.59 -6.93 8.23
CA LEU A 38 -19.32 -5.62 8.82
C LEU A 38 -17.88 -5.50 9.32
N THR A 39 -17.35 -6.53 10.00
CA THR A 39 -15.97 -6.50 10.50
C THR A 39 -14.97 -6.42 9.36
N HIS A 40 -15.18 -7.21 8.29
CA HIS A 40 -14.32 -7.17 7.12
C HIS A 40 -14.42 -5.86 6.35
N THR A 41 -15.62 -5.28 6.22
CA THR A 41 -15.77 -3.94 5.63
C THR A 41 -14.97 -2.89 6.39
N CYS A 42 -15.02 -2.91 7.73
CA CYS A 42 -14.25 -1.97 8.54
C CYS A 42 -12.74 -2.10 8.30
N THR A 43 -12.23 -3.32 8.11
CA THR A 43 -10.81 -3.59 7.94
C THR A 43 -10.34 -3.42 6.49
N THR A 44 -11.19 -3.70 5.49
CA THR A 44 -10.89 -3.42 4.07
C THR A 44 -10.86 -1.92 3.81
N MET A 45 -11.90 -1.18 4.21
CA MET A 45 -12.01 0.25 3.94
C MET A 45 -11.00 1.10 4.71
N ALA A 46 -10.53 0.60 5.87
CA ALA A 46 -9.44 1.22 6.61
C ALA A 46 -8.04 0.78 6.15
N THR A 47 -7.95 -0.15 5.17
CA THR A 47 -6.71 -0.82 4.74
C THR A 47 -5.92 -1.33 5.94
N GLY A 48 -6.57 -2.10 6.81
CA GLY A 48 -6.03 -2.56 8.09
C GLY A 48 -5.78 -4.07 8.20
N GLY A 49 -6.32 -4.87 7.30
CA GLY A 49 -5.90 -6.28 7.13
C GLY A 49 -6.38 -7.29 8.17
N PHE A 50 -7.01 -6.84 9.25
CA PHE A 50 -7.56 -7.76 10.24
C PHE A 50 -8.72 -8.59 9.68
N SER A 51 -8.67 -9.88 9.98
CA SER A 51 -9.66 -10.86 9.59
C SER A 51 -10.20 -11.58 10.82
N ILE A 52 -11.47 -11.98 10.79
CA ILE A 52 -12.04 -12.88 11.80
C ILE A 52 -11.63 -14.34 11.57
N PHE A 53 -11.15 -14.66 10.36
CA PHE A 53 -10.65 -15.97 9.98
C PHE A 53 -9.13 -16.01 10.06
N ASN A 54 -8.58 -17.09 10.62
CA ASN A 54 -7.14 -17.29 10.74
C ASN A 54 -6.43 -17.39 9.38
N ASP A 55 -7.13 -17.92 8.37
CA ASP A 55 -6.63 -18.06 7.00
C ASP A 55 -7.02 -16.87 6.09
N SER A 56 -7.41 -15.74 6.71
CA SER A 56 -7.82 -14.52 6.01
C SER A 56 -8.93 -14.79 4.98
N PHE A 57 -8.64 -14.75 3.68
CA PHE A 57 -9.60 -15.00 2.60
C PHE A 57 -9.35 -16.29 1.82
N ASN A 58 -8.42 -17.16 2.28
CA ASN A 58 -8.08 -18.41 1.59
C ASN A 58 -9.30 -19.34 1.44
N SER A 59 -10.00 -19.66 2.54
CA SER A 59 -11.21 -20.50 2.54
C SER A 59 -12.45 -19.86 1.91
N GLN A 60 -12.38 -18.60 1.51
CA GLN A 60 -13.55 -17.86 1.01
C GLN A 60 -13.81 -18.13 -0.47
N THR A 61 -15.06 -17.94 -0.89
CA THR A 61 -15.46 -18.17 -2.28
C THR A 61 -14.77 -17.18 -3.23
N PRO A 62 -14.58 -17.56 -4.51
CA PRO A 62 -14.05 -16.66 -5.54
C PRO A 62 -14.79 -15.32 -5.60
N TYR A 63 -16.12 -15.36 -5.43
CA TYR A 63 -16.96 -14.16 -5.38
C TYR A 63 -16.51 -13.19 -4.29
N ILE A 64 -16.34 -13.66 -3.05
CA ILE A 64 -15.90 -12.83 -1.92
C ILE A 64 -14.52 -12.26 -2.20
N GLN A 65 -13.60 -13.07 -2.72
CA GLN A 65 -12.24 -12.61 -3.05
C GLN A 65 -12.26 -11.46 -4.07
N TYR A 66 -13.07 -11.55 -5.13
CA TYR A 66 -13.21 -10.45 -6.10
C TYR A 66 -13.87 -9.20 -5.52
N VAL A 67 -14.88 -9.36 -4.66
CA VAL A 67 -15.50 -8.23 -3.96
C VAL A 67 -14.44 -7.50 -3.14
N VAL A 68 -13.65 -8.22 -2.34
CA VAL A 68 -12.61 -7.62 -1.50
C VAL A 68 -11.50 -6.99 -2.34
N ILE A 69 -11.07 -7.62 -3.44
CA ILE A 69 -10.12 -7.00 -4.39
C ILE A 69 -10.63 -5.63 -4.86
N PHE A 70 -11.90 -5.57 -5.28
CA PHE A 70 -12.50 -4.32 -5.75
C PHE A 70 -12.49 -3.25 -4.66
N PHE A 71 -12.90 -3.58 -3.43
CA PHE A 71 -12.94 -2.61 -2.34
C PHE A 71 -11.56 -2.22 -1.81
N MET A 72 -10.57 -3.12 -1.84
CA MET A 72 -9.17 -2.76 -1.58
C MET A 72 -8.66 -1.73 -2.58
N LEU A 73 -8.95 -1.91 -3.88
CA LEU A 73 -8.61 -0.90 -4.90
C LEU A 73 -9.29 0.44 -4.61
N MET A 74 -10.59 0.41 -4.28
CA MET A 74 -11.32 1.63 -3.94
C MET A 74 -10.75 2.32 -2.70
N ALA A 75 -10.41 1.60 -1.64
CA ALA A 75 -9.81 2.14 -0.43
C ALA A 75 -8.38 2.68 -0.66
N GLY A 76 -7.64 2.06 -1.60
CA GLY A 76 -6.31 2.51 -2.01
C GLY A 76 -6.29 3.76 -2.89
N ILE A 77 -7.42 4.10 -3.51
CA ILE A 77 -7.61 5.32 -4.30
C ILE A 77 -7.93 6.51 -3.39
N ASN A 78 -7.54 7.70 -3.82
CA ASN A 78 -7.78 8.94 -3.07
C ASN A 78 -9.30 9.20 -2.87
N PHE A 79 -9.75 9.35 -1.63
CA PHE A 79 -11.17 9.57 -1.32
C PHE A 79 -11.72 10.90 -1.86
N THR A 80 -10.87 11.90 -2.09
CA THR A 80 -11.30 13.15 -2.75
C THR A 80 -11.67 12.92 -4.22
N LEU A 81 -11.07 11.93 -4.89
CA LEU A 81 -11.43 11.54 -6.25
C LEU A 81 -12.78 10.81 -6.28
N HIS A 82 -13.04 9.92 -5.32
CA HIS A 82 -14.34 9.28 -5.16
C HIS A 82 -15.46 10.29 -4.91
N GLY A 83 -15.23 11.26 -4.01
CA GLY A 83 -16.20 12.33 -3.76
C GLY A 83 -16.51 13.16 -5.01
N LYS A 84 -15.53 13.39 -5.89
CA LYS A 84 -15.75 14.06 -7.18
C LYS A 84 -16.57 13.21 -8.17
N LEU A 85 -16.41 11.89 -8.13
CA LEU A 85 -17.20 10.97 -8.94
C LEU A 85 -18.68 11.02 -8.54
N ILE A 86 -18.97 10.99 -7.24
CA ILE A 86 -20.34 11.11 -6.70
C ILE A 86 -20.99 12.45 -7.10
N LEU A 87 -20.20 13.51 -7.23
CA LEU A 87 -20.63 14.82 -7.70
C LEU A 87 -20.73 14.95 -9.24
N GLY A 88 -20.61 13.85 -9.99
CA GLY A 88 -20.77 13.81 -11.45
C GLY A 88 -19.58 14.30 -12.28
N ARG A 89 -18.38 14.41 -11.69
CA ARG A 89 -17.16 14.92 -12.39
C ARG A 89 -16.26 13.80 -12.91
N GLU A 90 -16.82 12.90 -13.70
CA GLU A 90 -16.15 11.67 -14.19
C GLU A 90 -14.86 11.92 -14.96
N ASN A 91 -14.79 13.02 -15.74
CA ASN A 91 -13.59 13.35 -16.53
C ASN A 91 -12.35 13.58 -15.65
N GLN A 92 -12.53 14.10 -14.43
CA GLN A 92 -11.41 14.27 -13.49
C GLN A 92 -10.93 12.96 -12.87
N TYR A 93 -11.77 11.92 -12.89
CA TYR A 93 -11.43 10.59 -12.41
C TYR A 93 -10.57 9.85 -13.45
N LYS A 94 -11.05 9.76 -14.69
CA LYS A 94 -10.37 9.04 -15.79
C LYS A 94 -9.09 9.73 -16.27
N GLY A 95 -9.02 11.07 -16.20
CA GLY A 95 -7.85 11.85 -16.62
C GLY A 95 -6.73 11.92 -15.57
N ASN A 96 -6.93 11.39 -14.36
CA ASN A 96 -5.95 11.52 -13.29
C ASN A 96 -4.72 10.63 -13.53
N ARG A 97 -3.55 11.26 -13.73
CA ARG A 97 -2.30 10.54 -13.99
C ARG A 97 -1.85 9.67 -12.82
N GLU A 98 -2.10 10.09 -11.57
CA GLU A 98 -1.77 9.30 -10.38
C GLU A 98 -2.59 8.02 -10.32
N LEU A 99 -3.90 8.10 -10.59
CA LEU A 99 -4.78 6.92 -10.67
C LEU A 99 -4.33 5.95 -11.76
N LEU A 100 -4.05 6.45 -12.95
CA LEU A 100 -3.58 5.61 -14.07
C LEU A 100 -2.26 4.91 -13.73
N PHE A 101 -1.35 5.62 -13.06
CA PHE A 101 -0.09 5.03 -12.63
C PHE A 101 -0.28 3.99 -11.53
N PHE A 102 -1.12 4.28 -10.52
CA PHE A 102 -1.49 3.33 -9.48
C PHE A 102 -2.06 2.02 -10.06
N LEU A 103 -3.05 2.12 -10.95
CA LEU A 103 -3.62 0.96 -11.63
C LEU A 103 -2.61 0.24 -12.54
N SER A 104 -1.71 0.99 -13.20
CA SER A 104 -0.65 0.39 -14.02
C SER A 104 0.37 -0.40 -13.19
N VAL A 105 0.69 0.07 -11.99
CA VAL A 105 1.60 -0.65 -11.07
C VAL A 105 0.93 -1.95 -10.62
N ILE A 106 -0.31 -1.90 -10.15
CA ILE A 106 -1.05 -3.10 -9.75
C ILE A 106 -1.19 -4.08 -10.92
N GLY A 107 -1.56 -3.58 -12.10
CA GLY A 107 -1.70 -4.40 -13.31
C GLY A 107 -0.38 -5.05 -13.75
N LEU A 108 0.73 -4.30 -13.72
CA LEU A 108 2.06 -4.82 -14.05
C LEU A 108 2.50 -5.92 -13.08
N PHE A 109 2.42 -5.68 -11.77
CA PHE A 109 2.80 -6.66 -10.78
C PHE A 109 1.88 -7.88 -10.79
N THR A 110 0.57 -7.67 -10.98
CA THR A 110 -0.39 -8.78 -11.17
C THR A 110 -0.01 -9.63 -12.37
N LEU A 111 0.33 -9.02 -13.51
CA LEU A 111 0.72 -9.75 -14.71
C LEU A 111 2.00 -10.56 -14.49
N LEU A 112 3.03 -9.96 -13.88
CA LEU A 112 4.29 -10.64 -13.61
C LEU A 112 4.12 -11.81 -12.63
N LEU A 113 3.33 -11.61 -11.56
CA LEU A 113 2.98 -12.67 -10.62
C LEU A 113 2.12 -13.76 -11.28
N PHE A 114 1.18 -13.38 -12.14
CA PHE A 114 0.33 -14.32 -12.87
C PHE A 114 1.14 -15.22 -13.79
N ILE A 115 2.04 -14.65 -14.60
CA ILE A 115 2.94 -15.43 -15.48
C ILE A 115 3.77 -16.39 -14.63
N ASN A 116 4.37 -15.89 -13.54
CA ASN A 116 5.23 -16.71 -12.70
C ASN A 116 4.47 -17.87 -12.01
N THR A 117 3.33 -17.59 -11.39
CA THR A 117 2.53 -18.60 -10.67
C THR A 117 1.84 -19.57 -11.63
N SER A 118 1.49 -19.13 -12.84
CA SER A 118 0.91 -20.00 -13.86
C SER A 118 1.93 -21.00 -14.40
N VAL A 119 3.19 -20.61 -14.53
CA VAL A 119 4.26 -21.50 -15.01
C VAL A 119 4.70 -22.49 -13.93
N ASN A 120 4.81 -22.06 -12.68
CA ASN A 120 5.50 -22.84 -11.64
C ASN A 120 4.55 -23.60 -10.67
N ASN A 121 3.32 -23.11 -10.46
CA ASN A 121 2.50 -23.58 -9.34
C ASN A 121 1.13 -24.11 -9.77
N TYR A 122 0.32 -23.27 -10.41
CA TYR A 122 -1.12 -23.51 -10.53
C TYR A 122 -1.64 -23.69 -11.97
N GLY A 123 -0.77 -23.52 -12.98
CA GLY A 123 -1.17 -23.56 -14.39
C GLY A 123 -1.83 -22.27 -14.86
N TRP A 124 -2.09 -22.19 -16.18
CA TRP A 124 -2.77 -21.05 -16.78
C TRP A 124 -4.27 -21.13 -16.50
N GLY A 125 -4.79 -20.24 -15.65
CA GLY A 125 -6.20 -20.26 -15.29
C GLY A 125 -6.64 -19.08 -14.44
N GLU A 126 -7.95 -19.01 -14.21
CA GLU A 126 -8.59 -17.97 -13.39
C GLU A 126 -8.05 -17.98 -11.96
N TYR A 127 -7.77 -19.15 -11.39
CA TYR A 127 -7.21 -19.30 -10.05
C TYR A 127 -5.89 -18.52 -9.89
N SER A 128 -4.91 -18.75 -10.77
CA SER A 128 -3.61 -18.09 -10.76
C SER A 128 -3.75 -16.57 -10.91
N LEU A 129 -4.67 -16.13 -11.78
CA LEU A 129 -4.92 -14.71 -12.01
C LEU A 129 -5.53 -14.04 -10.78
N ARG A 130 -6.54 -14.67 -10.17
CA ARG A 130 -7.23 -14.16 -8.99
C ARG A 130 -6.28 -14.00 -7.81
N HIS A 131 -5.49 -15.03 -7.51
CA HIS A 131 -4.55 -14.98 -6.38
C HIS A 131 -3.40 -14.00 -6.63
N SER A 132 -2.90 -13.90 -7.87
CA SER A 132 -1.90 -12.88 -8.23
C SER A 132 -2.45 -11.47 -8.09
N LEU A 133 -3.68 -11.23 -8.55
CA LEU A 133 -4.36 -9.94 -8.43
C LEU A 133 -4.66 -9.60 -6.96
N PHE A 134 -5.07 -10.59 -6.17
CA PHE A 134 -5.37 -10.44 -4.76
C PHE A 134 -4.13 -10.00 -3.99
N ILE A 135 -3.01 -10.73 -4.13
CA ILE A 135 -1.76 -10.42 -3.44
C ILE A 135 -1.20 -9.07 -3.90
N ALA A 136 -1.16 -8.82 -5.22
CA ALA A 136 -0.68 -7.54 -5.74
C ALA A 136 -1.51 -6.36 -5.20
N THR A 137 -2.84 -6.48 -5.22
CA THR A 137 -3.74 -5.43 -4.72
C THR A 137 -3.62 -5.25 -3.22
N SER A 138 -3.67 -6.35 -2.45
CA SER A 138 -3.62 -6.35 -0.99
C SER A 138 -2.36 -5.68 -0.47
N ILE A 139 -1.20 -6.00 -1.06
CA ILE A 139 0.09 -5.48 -0.61
C ILE A 139 0.29 -4.03 -1.07
N THR A 140 -0.03 -3.70 -2.33
CA THR A 140 0.10 -2.33 -2.85
C THR A 140 -0.83 -1.34 -2.13
N THR A 141 -2.04 -1.79 -1.80
CA THR A 141 -3.01 -0.99 -1.03
C THR A 141 -2.69 -0.98 0.47
N THR A 142 -1.65 -1.71 0.90
CA THR A 142 -1.27 -1.93 2.30
C THR A 142 -2.42 -2.47 3.14
N THR A 143 -3.33 -3.24 2.54
CA THR A 143 -4.42 -3.88 3.26
C THR A 143 -3.91 -5.10 4.02
N GLY A 144 -3.08 -5.95 3.40
CA GLY A 144 -2.44 -7.06 4.12
C GLY A 144 -3.27 -8.34 4.27
N TYR A 145 -4.38 -8.48 3.54
CA TYR A 145 -5.06 -9.77 3.43
C TYR A 145 -4.26 -10.80 2.64
N GLY A 146 -4.44 -12.07 3.01
CA GLY A 146 -3.88 -13.22 2.33
C GLY A 146 -4.97 -14.11 1.73
N THR A 147 -4.66 -14.76 0.60
CA THR A 147 -5.50 -15.84 0.05
C THR A 147 -4.72 -17.12 -0.20
N VAL A 148 -3.42 -17.02 -0.41
CA VAL A 148 -2.50 -18.14 -0.56
C VAL A 148 -1.20 -17.78 0.12
N ASP A 149 -0.44 -18.81 0.48
CA ASP A 149 0.90 -18.63 0.99
C ASP A 149 1.85 -18.32 -0.17
N TYR A 150 2.16 -17.03 -0.34
CA TYR A 150 3.05 -16.56 -1.39
C TYR A 150 4.52 -16.90 -1.12
N GLU A 151 4.87 -17.48 0.05
CA GLU A 151 6.22 -18.00 0.31
C GLU A 151 6.49 -19.33 -0.39
N THR A 152 5.43 -20.00 -0.82
CA THR A 152 5.51 -21.21 -1.66
C THR A 152 5.77 -20.89 -3.13
N TRP A 153 5.80 -19.61 -3.50
CA TRP A 153 6.04 -19.19 -4.87
C TRP A 153 7.54 -19.18 -5.18
N SER A 154 7.88 -18.97 -6.46
CA SER A 154 9.28 -18.93 -6.85
C SER A 154 10.01 -17.72 -6.22
N PRO A 155 11.34 -17.76 -6.06
CA PRO A 155 12.12 -16.63 -5.55
C PRO A 155 11.92 -15.33 -6.35
N PHE A 156 11.60 -15.44 -7.64
CA PHE A 156 11.24 -14.28 -8.46
C PHE A 156 9.96 -13.59 -7.97
N ALA A 157 8.93 -14.36 -7.58
CA ALA A 157 7.71 -13.82 -7.02
C ALA A 157 7.95 -13.19 -5.64
N HIS A 158 8.83 -13.76 -4.81
CA HIS A 158 9.20 -13.15 -3.53
C HIS A 158 9.82 -11.77 -3.73
N MET A 159 10.70 -11.61 -4.71
CA MET A 159 11.29 -10.30 -5.04
C MET A 159 10.24 -9.30 -5.53
N LEU A 160 9.26 -9.73 -6.33
CA LEU A 160 8.15 -8.88 -6.77
C LEU A 160 7.28 -8.44 -5.58
N VAL A 161 6.90 -9.37 -4.71
CA VAL A 161 6.12 -9.07 -3.51
C VAL A 161 6.89 -8.15 -2.56
N PHE A 162 8.18 -8.39 -2.35
CA PHE A 162 9.02 -7.52 -1.54
C PHE A 162 9.17 -6.12 -2.14
N ALA A 163 9.25 -5.99 -3.47
CA ALA A 163 9.23 -4.69 -4.12
C ALA A 163 7.90 -3.94 -3.89
N LEU A 164 6.77 -4.64 -3.85
CA LEU A 164 5.47 -4.07 -3.51
C LEU A 164 5.40 -3.54 -2.07
N PHE A 165 6.23 -4.02 -1.14
CA PHE A 165 6.25 -3.48 0.23
C PHE A 165 6.63 -2.00 0.28
N PHE A 166 7.35 -1.53 -0.74
CA PHE A 166 7.75 -0.13 -0.87
C PHE A 166 6.78 0.69 -1.72
N VAL A 167 5.67 0.10 -2.18
CA VAL A 167 4.63 0.80 -2.95
C VAL A 167 3.36 0.86 -2.12
N GLY A 168 2.98 2.07 -1.70
CA GLY A 168 1.74 2.31 -0.96
C GLY A 168 0.58 2.77 -1.84
N GLY A 169 -0.56 3.08 -1.23
CA GLY A 169 -1.72 3.64 -1.93
C GLY A 169 -1.51 5.05 -2.50
N MET A 170 -2.57 5.61 -3.11
CA MET A 170 -2.57 7.01 -3.56
C MET A 170 -2.47 8.00 -2.39
N ALA A 171 -2.03 9.22 -2.67
CA ALA A 171 -2.11 10.29 -1.68
C ALA A 171 -3.59 10.60 -1.34
N GLY A 172 -3.92 10.74 -0.05
CA GLY A 172 -5.31 10.94 0.38
C GLY A 172 -6.17 9.67 0.40
N SER A 173 -5.56 8.50 0.27
CA SER A 173 -6.18 7.20 0.57
C SER A 173 -5.84 6.73 2.00
N THR A 174 -6.48 5.65 2.47
CA THR A 174 -6.24 5.08 3.81
C THR A 174 -4.95 4.27 3.92
N GLY A 175 -4.33 3.92 2.80
CA GLY A 175 -3.13 3.07 2.76
C GLY A 175 -1.89 3.73 3.37
N GLY A 176 -0.91 2.93 3.80
CA GLY A 176 0.40 3.36 4.29
C GLY A 176 1.47 3.39 3.19
N GLY A 177 2.72 3.18 3.62
CA GLY A 177 3.90 3.06 2.77
C GLY A 177 4.30 4.32 2.00
N ILE A 178 5.23 4.14 1.07
CA ILE A 178 5.63 5.22 0.16
C ILE A 178 4.50 5.40 -0.85
N LYS A 179 3.77 6.50 -0.71
CA LYS A 179 2.66 6.84 -1.60
C LYS A 179 3.07 6.82 -3.07
N VAL A 180 2.20 6.28 -3.93
CA VAL A 180 2.44 6.15 -5.38
C VAL A 180 2.84 7.47 -6.05
N ILE A 181 2.31 8.60 -5.59
CA ILE A 181 2.71 9.92 -6.10
C ILE A 181 4.21 10.21 -5.91
N ARG A 182 4.80 9.80 -4.78
CA ARG A 182 6.23 10.01 -4.48
C ARG A 182 7.09 9.19 -5.42
N ILE A 183 6.70 7.94 -5.67
CA ILE A 183 7.36 7.06 -6.63
C ILE A 183 7.29 7.66 -8.03
N MET A 184 6.12 8.13 -8.46
CA MET A 184 5.97 8.77 -9.78
C MET A 184 6.88 9.99 -9.94
N VAL A 185 6.92 10.87 -8.93
CA VAL A 185 7.75 12.08 -8.96
C VAL A 185 9.22 11.72 -9.07
N VAL A 186 9.69 10.75 -8.30
CA VAL A 186 11.10 10.31 -8.28
C VAL A 186 11.50 9.65 -9.59
N LEU A 187 10.64 8.80 -10.17
CA LEU A 187 10.90 8.21 -11.49
C LEU A 187 11.00 9.28 -12.58
N LYS A 188 10.09 10.25 -12.58
CA LYS A 188 10.13 11.36 -13.55
C LYS A 188 11.32 12.28 -13.35
N TYR A 189 11.70 12.52 -12.10
CA TYR A 189 12.91 13.26 -11.76
C TYR A 189 14.16 12.53 -12.27
N ALA A 190 14.29 11.23 -12.02
CA ALA A 190 15.40 10.41 -12.51
C ALA A 190 15.50 10.45 -14.05
N ILE A 191 14.38 10.30 -14.75
CA ILE A 191 14.34 10.42 -16.22
C ILE A 191 14.75 11.82 -16.67
N ALA A 192 14.32 12.87 -15.97
CA ALA A 192 14.69 14.24 -16.29
C ALA A 192 16.19 14.49 -16.09
N GLU A 193 16.79 13.99 -15.01
CA GLU A 193 18.22 14.08 -14.75
C GLU A 193 19.04 13.32 -15.82
N VAL A 194 18.63 12.10 -16.19
CA VAL A 194 19.28 11.37 -17.29
C VAL A 194 19.22 12.16 -18.60
N ARG A 195 18.10 12.82 -18.89
CA ARG A 195 17.98 13.66 -20.10
C ARG A 195 18.84 14.92 -20.04
N LYS A 196 19.02 15.53 -18.86
CA LYS A 196 19.92 16.68 -18.66
C LYS A 196 21.38 16.30 -18.87
N LEU A 197 21.79 15.07 -18.51
CA LEU A 197 23.14 14.58 -18.82
C LEU A 197 23.40 14.56 -20.33
N ILE A 198 22.38 14.30 -21.14
CA ILE A 198 22.46 14.33 -22.61
C ILE A 198 22.33 15.75 -23.16
N HIS A 199 21.51 16.60 -22.53
CA HIS A 199 21.25 17.98 -22.95
C HIS A 199 21.47 18.98 -21.79
N PRO A 200 22.72 19.40 -21.52
CA PRO A 200 23.08 20.17 -20.31
C PRO A 200 22.37 21.52 -20.16
N HIS A 201 21.94 22.13 -21.26
CA HIS A 201 21.25 23.42 -21.27
C HIS A 201 19.71 23.30 -21.27
N ALA A 202 19.16 22.09 -21.30
CA ALA A 202 17.72 21.88 -21.32
C ALA A 202 17.10 22.06 -19.94
N ILE A 203 16.12 22.96 -19.82
CA ILE A 203 15.25 23.06 -18.64
C ILE A 203 14.13 22.02 -18.81
N ILE A 204 14.27 20.89 -18.12
CA ILE A 204 13.31 19.78 -18.17
C ILE A 204 12.46 19.80 -16.88
N PRO A 205 11.26 20.42 -16.90
CA PRO A 205 10.38 20.44 -15.73
C PRO A 205 9.77 19.06 -15.47
N VAL A 206 9.74 18.64 -14.20
CA VAL A 206 9.01 17.44 -13.78
C VAL A 206 7.53 17.76 -13.68
N LYS A 207 6.69 17.05 -14.46
CA LYS A 207 5.23 17.28 -14.50
C LYS A 207 4.44 16.07 -14.03
N VAL A 208 3.37 16.29 -13.28
CA VAL A 208 2.34 15.28 -12.96
C VAL A 208 0.99 15.79 -13.45
N GLY A 209 0.40 15.09 -14.43
CA GLY A 209 -0.72 15.66 -15.19
C GLY A 209 -0.28 16.92 -15.91
N ASP A 210 -1.10 17.96 -15.80
CA ASP A 210 -0.84 19.27 -16.42
C ASP A 210 -0.04 20.21 -15.51
N SER A 211 0.26 19.79 -14.28
CA SER A 211 0.94 20.62 -13.28
C SER A 211 2.44 20.31 -13.21
N THR A 212 3.25 21.38 -13.18
CA THR A 212 4.69 21.29 -12.89
C THR A 212 4.89 21.16 -11.39
N ILE A 213 5.74 20.22 -10.98
CA ILE A 213 6.08 20.00 -9.58
C ILE A 213 7.22 20.95 -9.19
N PRO A 214 7.08 21.77 -8.13
CA PRO A 214 8.15 22.64 -7.64
C PRO A 214 9.35 21.83 -7.14
N ASP A 215 10.56 22.39 -7.31
CA ASP A 215 11.81 21.73 -6.92
C ASP A 215 11.86 21.40 -5.42
N ASP A 216 11.27 22.22 -4.56
CA ASP A 216 11.20 21.95 -3.11
C ASP A 216 10.42 20.67 -2.80
N VAL A 217 9.33 20.42 -3.55
CA VAL A 217 8.54 19.19 -3.40
C VAL A 217 9.35 17.98 -3.86
N ILE A 218 10.13 18.12 -4.93
CA ILE A 218 11.03 17.06 -5.42
C ILE A 218 12.09 16.74 -4.37
N ARG A 219 12.78 17.76 -3.83
CA ARG A 219 13.80 17.60 -2.79
C ARG A 219 13.24 16.97 -1.52
N ASN A 220 12.07 17.40 -1.08
CA ASN A 220 11.37 16.80 0.05
C ASN A 220 11.02 15.32 -0.21
N THR A 221 10.59 15.01 -1.43
CA THR A 221 10.27 13.62 -1.82
C THR A 221 11.51 12.73 -1.84
N LEU A 222 12.64 13.22 -2.36
CA LEU A 222 13.91 12.50 -2.34
C LEU A 222 14.42 12.30 -0.91
N GLY A 223 14.37 13.35 -0.09
CA GLY A 223 14.71 13.27 1.33
C GLY A 223 13.86 12.22 2.05
N PHE A 224 12.55 12.20 1.80
CA PHE A 224 11.65 11.21 2.37
C PHE A 224 12.09 9.79 2.02
N LEU A 225 12.40 9.51 0.76
CA LEU A 225 12.85 8.19 0.33
C LEU A 225 14.15 7.76 1.02
N VAL A 226 15.13 8.67 1.11
CA VAL A 226 16.41 8.38 1.77
C VAL A 226 16.19 8.05 3.24
N PHE A 227 15.37 8.83 3.95
CA PHE A 227 15.05 8.53 5.35
C PHE A 227 14.23 7.25 5.52
N TYR A 228 13.26 6.99 4.64
CA TYR A 228 12.46 5.77 4.66
C TYR A 228 13.35 4.54 4.50
N LEU A 229 14.20 4.51 3.48
CA LEU A 229 15.10 3.38 3.22
C LEU A 229 16.18 3.25 4.30
N GLY A 230 16.70 4.37 4.80
CA GLY A 230 17.66 4.37 5.91
C GLY A 230 17.08 3.80 7.20
N LEU A 231 15.86 4.22 7.58
CA LEU A 231 15.16 3.67 8.74
C LEU A 231 14.80 2.20 8.55
N PHE A 232 14.39 1.80 7.34
CA PHE A 232 14.14 0.40 7.00
C PHE A 232 15.38 -0.46 7.26
N LEU A 233 16.57 0.00 6.82
CA LEU A 233 17.83 -0.70 7.06
C LEU A 233 18.16 -0.77 8.55
N ILE A 234 18.03 0.34 9.28
CA ILE A 234 18.30 0.39 10.73
C ILE A 234 17.37 -0.57 11.48
N VAL A 235 16.08 -0.54 11.23
CA VAL A 235 15.10 -1.43 11.88
C VAL A 235 15.42 -2.89 11.54
N SER A 236 15.75 -3.22 10.28
CA SER A 236 16.13 -4.58 9.88
C SER A 236 17.39 -5.06 10.62
N LEU A 237 18.40 -4.20 10.76
CA LEU A 237 19.63 -4.51 11.50
C LEU A 237 19.40 -4.70 13.00
N VAL A 238 18.51 -3.92 13.61
CA VAL A 238 18.18 -4.10 15.03
C VAL A 238 17.33 -5.37 15.23
N LEU A 239 16.46 -5.73 14.27
CA LEU A 239 15.71 -6.99 14.31
C LEU A 239 16.63 -8.21 14.21
N SER A 240 17.68 -8.17 13.41
CA SER A 240 18.65 -9.28 13.35
C SER A 240 19.43 -9.47 14.66
N PHE A 241 19.61 -8.42 15.46
CA PHE A 241 20.16 -8.54 16.82
C PHE A 241 19.27 -9.39 17.75
N PHE A 242 17.96 -9.47 17.49
CA PHE A 242 17.04 -10.37 18.20
C PHE A 242 17.04 -11.81 17.65
N ASN A 243 18.09 -12.22 16.91
CA ASN A 243 18.24 -13.53 16.27
C ASN A 243 17.19 -13.85 15.18
N MET A 244 16.58 -12.82 14.57
CA MET A 244 15.76 -13.02 13.37
C MET A 244 16.67 -13.20 12.15
N ASP A 245 16.34 -14.15 11.27
CA ASP A 245 17.05 -14.32 10.02
C ASP A 245 16.86 -13.10 9.09
N MET A 246 17.73 -12.96 8.10
CA MET A 246 17.77 -11.79 7.23
C MET A 246 16.45 -11.56 6.49
N VAL A 247 15.80 -12.63 6.02
CA VAL A 247 14.54 -12.53 5.25
C VAL A 247 13.41 -12.07 6.16
N THR A 248 13.29 -12.68 7.34
CA THR A 248 12.29 -12.29 8.34
C THR A 248 12.52 -10.85 8.82
N ALA A 249 13.77 -10.46 9.13
CA ALA A 249 14.08 -9.12 9.62
C ALA A 249 13.77 -8.02 8.59
N MET A 250 14.18 -8.22 7.34
CA MET A 250 13.87 -7.29 6.24
C MET A 250 12.37 -7.26 5.93
N GLY A 251 11.72 -8.43 5.85
CA GLY A 251 10.29 -8.52 5.61
C GLY A 251 9.48 -7.80 6.69
N ALA A 252 9.76 -8.08 7.96
CA ALA A 252 9.07 -7.47 9.11
C ALA A 252 9.29 -5.96 9.16
N SER A 253 10.51 -5.49 8.93
CA SER A 253 10.84 -4.05 8.90
C SER A 253 10.06 -3.32 7.80
N ALA A 254 10.11 -3.84 6.56
CA ALA A 254 9.41 -3.24 5.42
C ALA A 254 7.89 -3.26 5.61
N SER A 255 7.33 -4.37 6.10
CA SER A 255 5.91 -4.51 6.37
C SER A 255 5.43 -3.57 7.48
N ALA A 256 6.17 -3.47 8.59
CA ALA A 256 5.84 -2.56 9.68
C ALA A 256 5.91 -1.10 9.24
N MET A 257 6.99 -0.67 8.57
CA MET A 257 7.09 0.70 8.05
C MET A 257 6.02 1.03 7.00
N GLY A 258 5.62 0.04 6.19
CA GLY A 258 4.56 0.17 5.21
C GLY A 258 3.15 0.11 5.80
N ASN A 259 3.00 -0.34 7.06
CA ASN A 259 1.74 -0.74 7.67
C ASN A 259 0.98 -1.78 6.82
N ILE A 260 1.68 -2.80 6.34
CA ILE A 260 1.13 -3.81 5.43
C ILE A 260 0.50 -4.94 6.23
N GLY A 261 1.21 -5.50 7.23
CA GLY A 261 0.74 -6.62 8.04
C GLY A 261 1.58 -7.88 7.82
N PRO A 262 1.31 -8.68 6.78
CA PRO A 262 2.11 -9.87 6.46
C PRO A 262 3.51 -9.49 5.96
N ALA A 263 4.47 -10.38 6.17
CA ALA A 263 5.86 -10.21 5.78
C ALA A 263 6.42 -11.52 5.21
N PHE A 264 7.69 -11.84 5.47
CA PHE A 264 8.33 -13.07 5.03
C PHE A 264 8.96 -13.82 6.22
N GLY A 265 9.31 -15.08 5.99
CA GLY A 265 9.89 -16.00 6.95
C GLY A 265 8.96 -16.23 8.14
N ALA A 266 9.48 -16.08 9.35
CA ALA A 266 8.72 -16.38 10.56
C ALA A 266 7.48 -15.47 10.77
N VAL A 267 7.34 -14.39 9.99
CA VAL A 267 6.16 -13.50 9.99
C VAL A 267 5.48 -13.45 8.62
N GLY A 268 5.50 -14.58 7.91
CA GLY A 268 4.82 -14.80 6.64
C GLY A 268 3.30 -14.61 6.69
N PRO A 269 2.60 -14.74 5.54
CA PRO A 269 1.15 -14.55 5.44
C PRO A 269 0.31 -15.55 6.24
N TYR A 270 0.86 -16.71 6.59
CA TYR A 270 0.20 -17.76 7.39
C TYR A 270 0.74 -17.82 8.83
N ASP A 271 1.76 -17.03 9.13
CA ASP A 271 2.38 -16.94 10.45
C ASP A 271 1.91 -15.71 11.21
N ASN A 272 2.43 -15.52 12.43
CA ASN A 272 2.05 -14.41 13.30
C ASN A 272 3.24 -13.85 14.07
N TYR A 273 3.10 -12.64 14.59
CA TYR A 273 4.16 -11.93 15.32
C TYR A 273 4.28 -12.33 16.81
N ALA A 274 3.49 -13.29 17.29
CA ALA A 274 3.38 -13.57 18.74
C ALA A 274 4.66 -14.18 19.32
N HIS A 275 5.37 -14.98 18.53
CA HIS A 275 6.60 -15.68 18.92
C HIS A 275 7.83 -14.77 18.99
N LEU A 276 7.75 -13.52 18.51
CA LEU A 276 8.86 -12.56 18.55
C LEU A 276 9.19 -12.11 19.97
N ALA A 277 10.46 -11.79 20.21
CA ALA A 277 10.91 -11.17 21.45
C ALA A 277 10.20 -9.84 21.72
N ASP A 278 9.96 -9.52 22.98
CA ASP A 278 9.20 -8.30 23.36
C ASP A 278 9.88 -7.02 22.87
N GLY A 279 11.22 -6.96 22.89
CA GLY A 279 11.97 -5.84 22.34
C GLY A 279 11.75 -5.64 20.83
N ALA A 280 11.65 -6.74 20.06
CA ALA A 280 11.35 -6.69 18.64
C ALA A 280 9.91 -6.19 18.38
N LYS A 281 8.95 -6.63 19.20
CA LYS A 281 7.55 -6.14 19.12
C LYS A 281 7.44 -4.64 19.37
N TRP A 282 8.15 -4.10 20.36
CA TRP A 282 8.20 -2.67 20.62
C TRP A 282 8.82 -1.88 19.46
N LEU A 283 9.91 -2.39 18.90
CA LEU A 283 10.56 -1.78 17.74
C LEU A 283 9.63 -1.75 16.51
N LEU A 284 8.97 -2.87 16.20
CA LEU A 284 8.00 -2.96 15.11
C LEU A 284 6.79 -2.03 15.34
N SER A 285 6.32 -1.93 16.58
CA SER A 285 5.23 -1.00 16.95
C SER A 285 5.62 0.46 16.70
N PHE A 286 6.85 0.83 17.05
CA PHE A 286 7.40 2.15 16.75
C PHE A 286 7.58 2.39 15.25
N ALA A 287 8.05 1.38 14.50
CA ALA A 287 8.18 1.45 13.05
C ALA A 287 6.84 1.66 12.33
N MET A 288 5.76 1.00 12.77
CA MET A 288 4.40 1.22 12.28
C MET A 288 3.91 2.67 12.50
N LEU A 289 4.19 3.21 13.69
CA LEU A 289 3.85 4.60 14.02
C LEU A 289 4.62 5.60 13.14
N LEU A 290 5.92 5.38 12.92
CA LEU A 290 6.73 6.18 12.00
C LEU A 290 6.20 6.14 10.57
N GLY A 291 5.81 4.95 10.10
CA GLY A 291 5.19 4.76 8.79
C GLY A 291 3.88 5.53 8.66
N ARG A 292 3.02 5.49 9.70
CA ARG A 292 1.69 6.09 9.68
C ARG A 292 1.71 7.62 9.77
N LEU A 293 2.63 8.19 10.55
CA LEU A 293 2.71 9.64 10.77
C LEU A 293 3.45 10.39 9.65
N GLU A 294 3.97 9.69 8.64
CA GLU A 294 4.90 10.23 7.65
C GLU A 294 6.19 10.77 8.30
N ILE A 295 7.17 9.88 8.51
CA ILE A 295 8.57 10.04 8.97
C ILE A 295 9.03 11.47 9.33
N PHE A 296 8.93 12.45 8.42
CA PHE A 296 9.30 13.85 8.68
C PHE A 296 8.58 14.46 9.89
N THR A 297 7.30 14.19 10.09
CA THR A 297 6.55 14.74 11.24
C THR A 297 7.18 14.30 12.56
N VAL A 298 7.59 13.03 12.64
CA VAL A 298 8.22 12.45 13.82
C VAL A 298 9.66 12.93 13.95
N MET A 299 10.43 12.98 12.87
CA MET A 299 11.81 13.49 12.92
C MET A 299 11.88 14.95 13.33
N VAL A 300 10.90 15.77 12.96
CA VAL A 300 10.80 17.17 13.40
C VAL A 300 10.66 17.24 14.93
N LEU A 301 9.92 16.33 15.57
CA LEU A 301 9.83 16.26 17.03
C LEU A 301 11.16 15.94 17.70
N PHE A 302 12.09 15.26 17.02
CA PHE A 302 13.43 15.00 17.56
C PHE A 302 14.45 16.10 17.20
N SER A 303 14.07 17.07 16.37
CA SER A 303 14.91 18.20 16.02
C SER A 303 14.92 19.26 17.12
N ARG A 304 16.11 19.64 17.58
CA ARG A 304 16.28 20.74 18.56
C ARG A 304 15.68 22.06 18.09
N THR A 305 15.53 22.26 16.78
CA THR A 305 14.96 23.48 16.19
C THR A 305 13.45 23.57 16.40
N PHE A 306 12.74 22.44 16.56
CA PHE A 306 11.29 22.44 16.82
C PHE A 306 10.94 22.89 18.24
N TRP A 307 11.84 22.65 19.20
CA TRP A 307 11.64 22.94 20.62
C TRP A 307 12.18 24.32 21.06
N LYS A 308 12.58 25.16 20.10
CA LYS A 308 12.96 26.56 20.33
C LYS A 308 11.87 27.47 19.79
#